data_AF-A0A257W5T9-F1
#
_entry.id   AF-A0A257W5T9-F1
#
_cell.length_a   1.000
_cell.length_b   1.000
_cell.length_c   1.000
_cell.angle_alpha   90.00
_cell.angle_beta   90.00
_cell.angle_gamma   90.00
#
_symmetry.space_group_name_H-M   'P 1'
#
loop_
_entity.id
_entity.type
_entity.pdbx_description
1 polymer ?
#
loop_
_entity_poly.entity_id
_entity_poly.type
_entity_poly.pdbx_seq_one_letter_code
_entity_poly.pdbx_strand_id
1 'polypeptide(L)' 'MDELQRWRMGFSIVGQVLFYYVNQPIVRLLIGPEAYEQLTVDILADHVTRFSLAAIGYSPPLLSAPEHLDAGEGAP' A
#
# COMPACT_ATOMS: atom_id res chain seq x y z
N MET A 1 2.25 8.70 -18.25
CA MET A 1 1.56 7.43 -17.99
C MET A 1 0.83 7.02 -19.25
N ASP A 2 1.15 5.84 -19.79
CA ASP A 2 0.44 5.28 -20.94
C ASP A 2 -0.97 4.77 -20.55
N GLU A 3 -1.76 4.37 -21.54
CA GLU A 3 -3.14 3.92 -21.31
C GLU A 3 -3.20 2.63 -20.48
N LEU A 4 -2.31 1.67 -20.74
CA LEU A 4 -2.26 0.40 -20.02
C LEU A 4 -1.92 0.60 -18.54
N GLN A 5 -0.97 1.48 -18.24
CA GLN A 5 -0.61 1.88 -16.89
C GLN A 5 -1.79 2.55 -16.17
N ARG A 6 -2.55 3.39 -16.87
CA ARG A 6 -3.74 4.05 -16.31
C ARG A 6 -4.82 3.03 -15.93
N TRP A 7 -5.08 2.04 -16.80
CA TRP A 7 -6.01 0.95 -16.51
C TRP A 7 -5.56 0.11 -15.33
N ARG A 8 -4.29 -0.30 -15.29
CA ARG A 8 -3.72 -1.05 -14.15
C ARG A 8 -3.88 -0.29 -12.84
N MET A 9 -3.60 1.02 -12.84
CA MET A 9 -3.80 1.87 -11.67
C MET A 9 -5.26 1.91 -11.23
N GLY A 10 -6.19 2.11 -12.18
CA GLY A 10 -7.62 2.09 -11.88
C GLY A 10 -8.07 0.76 -11.27
N PHE A 11 -7.63 -0.36 -11.82
CA PHE A 11 -7.93 -1.69 -11.27
C PHE A 11 -7.31 -1.90 -9.88
N SER A 12 -6.09 -1.43 -9.64
CA SER A 12 -5.47 -1.50 -8.32
C SER A 12 -6.22 -0.68 -7.27
N ILE A 13 -6.70 0.51 -7.61
CA ILE A 13 -7.50 1.34 -6.70
C ILE A 13 -8.83 0.65 -6.39
N VAL A 14 -9.58 0.27 -7.41
CA VAL A 14 -10.89 -0.38 -7.25
C VAL A 14 -10.75 -1.72 -6.51
N GLY A 15 -9.71 -2.50 -6.82
CA GLY A 15 -9.43 -3.77 -6.15
C GLY A 15 -9.18 -3.60 -4.65
N GLN A 16 -8.42 -2.58 -4.24
CA GLN A 16 -8.21 -2.28 -2.82
C GLN A 16 -9.52 -1.89 -2.13
N VAL A 17 -10.32 -1.01 -2.74
CA VAL A 17 -11.62 -0.59 -2.18
C VAL A 17 -12.56 -1.79 -2.03
N LEU A 18 -12.69 -2.62 -3.06
CA LEU A 18 -13.51 -3.83 -3.02
C LEU A 18 -12.99 -4.85 -2.00
N PHE A 19 -11.67 -4.96 -1.83
CA PHE A 19 -11.09 -5.84 -0.83
C PHE A 19 -11.58 -5.46 0.58
N TYR A 20 -11.44 -4.20 0.97
CA TYR A 20 -11.91 -3.73 2.28
C TYR A 20 -13.43 -3.77 2.44
N TYR A 21 -14.18 -3.57 1.36
CA TYR A 21 -15.65 -3.59 1.41
C TYR A 21 -16.23 -5.01 1.50
N VAL A 22 -15.73 -5.95 0.68
CA VAL A 22 -16.30 -7.29 0.53
C VAL A 22 -15.66 -8.29 1.50
N ASN A 23 -14.35 -8.19 1.73
CA ASN A 23 -13.58 -9.21 2.46
C ASN A 23 -13.41 -8.85 3.95
N GLN A 24 -14.36 -8.11 4.53
CA GLN A 24 -14.33 -7.66 5.93
C GLN A 24 -13.98 -8.76 6.95
N PRO A 25 -14.56 -9.98 6.89
CA PRO A 25 -14.19 -11.05 7.82
C PRO A 25 -12.72 -11.47 7.73
N ILE A 26 -12.16 -11.48 6.51
CA ILE A 26 -10.76 -11.81 6.27
C ILE A 26 -9.86 -10.71 6.80
N VAL A 27 -10.19 -9.44 6.52
CA VAL A 27 -9.43 -8.29 7.04
C VAL A 27 -9.40 -8.32 8.56
N ARG A 28 -10.56 -8.51 9.22
CA ARG A 28 -10.66 -8.62 10.67
C ARG A 28 -9.82 -9.75 11.25
N LEU A 29 -9.77 -10.89 10.58
CA LEU A 29 -8.93 -12.03 11.00
C LEU A 29 -7.43 -11.72 10.87
N LEU A 30 -7.03 -11.01 9.81
CA LEU A 30 -5.62 -10.71 9.53
C LEU A 30 -5.00 -9.69 10.50
N ILE A 31 -5.73 -8.64 10.83
CA ILE A 31 -5.19 -7.52 11.62
C ILE A 31 -5.66 -7.52 13.07
N GLY A 32 -6.61 -8.40 13.42
CA GLY A 32 -7.23 -8.44 14.73
C GLY A 32 -8.41 -7.47 14.87
N PRO A 33 -9.32 -7.71 15.84
CA PRO A 33 -10.53 -6.93 15.99
C PRO A 33 -10.26 -5.48 16.40
N GLU A 34 -9.28 -5.21 17.26
CA GLU A 34 -8.99 -3.85 17.75
C GLU A 34 -8.44 -2.94 16.64
N ALA A 35 -7.60 -3.48 15.75
CA ALA A 35 -7.10 -2.73 14.60
C ALA A 35 -8.18 -2.59 13.51
N TYR A 36 -9.04 -3.60 13.35
CA TYR A 36 -10.15 -3.56 12.42
C TYR A 36 -11.16 -2.45 12.75
N GLU A 37 -11.46 -2.24 14.04
CA GLU A 37 -12.34 -1.15 14.48
C GLU A 37 -11.81 0.25 14.14
N GLN A 38 -10.50 0.38 13.91
CA GLN A 38 -9.88 1.64 13.51
C GLN A 38 -9.93 1.87 11.98
N LEU A 39 -10.34 0.88 11.18
CA LEU A 39 -10.45 1.02 9.71
C LEU A 39 -11.68 1.83 9.31
N THR A 40 -11.59 3.15 9.47
CA THR A 40 -12.59 4.08 8.97
C THR A 40 -12.43 4.31 7.46
N VAL A 41 -13.50 4.80 6.82
CA VAL A 41 -13.47 5.18 5.40
C VAL A 41 -12.34 6.19 5.13
N ASP A 42 -12.16 7.17 6.01
CA ASP A 42 -11.13 8.21 5.85
C ASP A 42 -9.72 7.62 5.93
N ILE A 43 -9.46 6.72 6.88
CA ILE A 43 -8.16 6.04 7.00
C ILE A 43 -7.88 5.17 5.76
N LEU A 44 -8.87 4.44 5.27
CA LEU A 44 -8.72 3.61 4.08
C LEU A 44 -8.52 4.46 2.82
N ALA A 45 -9.24 5.57 2.69
CA ALA A 45 -9.10 6.49 1.57
C ALA A 45 -7.71 7.14 1.55
N ASP A 46 -7.19 7.60 2.70
CA ASP A 46 -5.83 8.13 2.82
C ASP A 46 -4.79 7.07 2.43
N HIS A 47 -4.92 5.86 2.97
CA HIS A 47 -4.03 4.75 2.66
C HIS A 47 -3.98 4.43 1.16
N VAL A 48 -5.14 4.20 0.54
CA VAL A 48 -5.23 3.87 -0.91
C VAL A 48 -4.69 5.02 -1.75
N THR A 49 -4.94 6.27 -1.35
CA THR A 49 -4.42 7.46 -2.05
C THR A 49 -2.90 7.51 -1.99
N ARG A 50 -2.31 7.42 -0.80
CA ARG A 50 -0.85 7.47 -0.60
C ARG A 50 -0.16 6.31 -1.31
N PHE A 51 -0.72 5.10 -1.21
CA PHE A 51 -0.21 3.93 -1.91
C PHE A 51 -0.20 4.13 -3.43
N SER A 52 -1.32 4.61 -3.97
CA SER A 52 -1.48 4.81 -5.42
C SER A 52 -0.57 5.93 -5.93
N LEU A 53 -0.45 7.04 -5.21
CA LEU A 53 0.45 8.14 -5.57
C LEU A 53 1.92 7.73 -5.51
N ALA A 54 2.33 6.95 -4.51
CA ALA A 54 3.68 6.42 -4.41
C ALA A 54 4.02 5.49 -5.58
N ALA A 55 3.07 4.62 -5.98
CA ALA A 55 3.25 3.71 -7.11
C ALA A 55 3.48 4.40 -8.47
N ILE A 56 3.06 5.67 -8.61
CA ILE A 56 3.30 6.49 -9.82
C ILE A 56 4.36 7.59 -9.62
N GLY A 57 5.05 7.60 -8.48
CA GLY A 57 6.14 8.56 -8.20
C GLY A 57 5.70 9.98 -7.85
N TYR A 58 4.42 10.18 -7.51
CA TYR A 58 3.89 11.49 -7.07
C TYR A 58 3.98 11.72 -5.55
N SER A 59 4.40 10.71 -4.80
CA SER A 59 4.67 10.76 -3.37
C SER A 59 5.93 9.94 -3.07
N PRO A 60 6.66 10.22 -1.98
CA PRO A 60 7.73 9.34 -1.52
C PRO A 60 7.24 7.88 -1.39
N PRO A 61 8.12 6.89 -1.66
CA PRO A 61 7.82 5.49 -1.39
C PRO A 61 7.37 5.29 0.06
N LEU A 62 6.34 4.46 0.27
CA LEU A 62 5.83 4.15 1.60
C LEU A 62 6.84 3.41 2.48
N LEU A 63 7.79 2.71 1.85
CA LEU A 63 8.96 2.11 2.49
C LEU A 63 10.20 2.56 1.71
N SER A 64 11.16 3.16 2.42
CA SER A 64 12.50 3.36 1.87
C SER A 64 13.15 1.99 1.71
N ALA A 65 13.78 1.74 0.56
CA ALA A 65 14.66 0.58 0.44
C ALA A 65 15.70 0.65 1.59
N PRO A 66 16.11 -0.48 2.19
CA PRO A 66 17.24 -0.47 3.10
C PRO A 66 18.41 0.17 2.35
N GLU A 67 19.04 1.20 2.94
CA GLU A 67 20.33 1.68 2.44
C GLU A 67 21.21 0.45 2.30
N HIS A 68 21.76 0.26 1.10
CA HIS A 68 22.71 -0.79 0.79
C HIS A 68 23.63 -0.95 2.00
N LEU A 69 23.57 -2.10 2.68
CA LEU A 69 24.61 -2.50 3.62
C LEU A 69 25.89 -2.46 2.79
N ASP A 70 26.66 -1.37 2.90
CA ASP A 70 28.03 -1.33 2.44
C ASP A 70 28.68 -2.54 3.08
N ALA A 71 28.83 -3.59 2.28
CA ALA A 71 29.68 -4.72 2.61
C ALA A 71 31.07 -4.13 2.59
N GLY A 72 31.41 -3.54 3.74
CA GLY A 72 32.68 -2.91 4.01
C GLY A 72 33.78 -3.86 3.59
N GLU A 73 34.46 -3.46 2.54
CA GLU A 73 35.78 -3.88 2.19
C GLU A 73 36.66 -3.71 3.44
N GLY A 74 37.09 -4.81 4.06
CA GLY A 74 38.07 -4.74 5.16
C GLY A 74 38.05 -5.88 6.17
N ALA A 75 38.68 -7.01 5.80
CA ALA A 75 39.68 -7.78 6.59
C ALA A 75 39.32 -8.33 8.00
N PRO A 76 40.02 -9.37 8.51
CA PRO A 76 41.30 -9.96 8.07
C PRO A 76 41.21 -11.29 7.32
#